data_AF-A0A0D0JRR1-F1
#
_entry.id   AF-A0A0D0JRR1-F1
#
_cell.length_a   1.000
_cell.length_b   1.000
_cell.length_c   1.000
_cell.angle_alpha   90.00
_cell.angle_beta   90.00
_cell.angle_gamma   90.00
#
_symmetry.space_group_name_H-M   'P 1'
#
loop_
_entity.id
_entity.type
_entity.pdbx_description
1 polymer ?
#
loop_
_entity_poly.entity_id
_entity_poly.type
_entity_poly.pdbx_seq_one_letter_code
_entity_poly.pdbx_strand_id
1 'polypeptide(L)'
;MAQNERYRDRVDLSEESRVVAEEPAAAVRTGLETLRTSGDLSVNAVEEVFAAAGLAGVQTLGDERAVAFGAAAPEGGCIFGEVSADTLTVEIGGVIMDGGCLPAIGH
;
A
#
# COMPACT_ATOMS: atom_id res chain seq x y z
N MET A 1 -7.02 20.75 23.62
CA MET A 1 -7.87 20.70 22.42
C MET A 1 -7.23 19.73 21.45
N ALA A 2 -7.72 18.49 21.33
CA ALA A 2 -7.13 17.44 20.48
C ALA A 2 -8.25 16.53 19.95
N GLN A 3 -9.19 17.11 19.21
CA GLN A 3 -10.40 16.41 18.74
C GLN A 3 -10.64 16.54 17.23
N ASN A 4 -9.60 16.79 16.44
CA ASN A 4 -9.70 17.03 14.99
C ASN A 4 -8.70 16.19 14.17
N GLU A 5 -8.50 14.91 14.53
CA GLU A 5 -7.61 14.00 13.78
C GLU A 5 -8.29 12.67 13.39
N ARG A 6 -9.49 12.39 13.94
CA ARG A 6 -10.15 11.07 13.89
C ARG A 6 -10.88 10.69 12.60
N TYR A 7 -11.02 11.58 11.61
CA TYR A 7 -11.69 11.22 10.34
C TYR A 7 -10.75 10.52 9.35
N ARG A 8 -9.43 10.61 9.57
CA ARG A 8 -8.38 9.88 8.83
C ARG A 8 -8.00 8.55 9.49
N ASP A 9 -8.70 8.17 10.56
CA ASP A 9 -8.38 7.01 11.38
C ASP A 9 -8.71 5.74 10.60
N ARG A 10 -7.66 4.97 10.26
CA ARG A 10 -7.83 3.59 9.83
C ARG A 10 -8.32 2.79 11.02
N VAL A 11 -9.19 1.81 10.79
CA VAL A 11 -9.64 0.90 11.86
C VAL A 11 -8.40 0.33 12.56
N ASP A 12 -8.41 0.29 13.89
CA ASP A 12 -7.28 -0.26 14.66
C ASP A 12 -6.99 -1.69 14.16
N LEU A 13 -5.75 -1.89 13.68
CA LEU A 13 -5.30 -3.18 13.19
C LEU A 13 -4.67 -3.91 14.37
N SER A 14 -5.19 -5.10 14.69
CA SER A 14 -4.61 -5.94 15.72
C SER A 14 -3.12 -6.15 15.47
N GLU A 15 -2.31 -6.13 16.54
CA GLU A 15 -0.85 -6.32 16.43
C GLU A 15 -0.49 -7.63 15.72
N GLU A 16 -1.29 -8.69 15.92
CA GLU A 16 -1.16 -9.97 15.22
C GLU A 16 -1.27 -9.83 13.69
N SER A 17 -2.32 -9.17 13.20
CA SER A 17 -2.53 -8.91 11.77
C SER A 17 -1.46 -7.99 11.20
N ARG A 18 -0.98 -7.03 12.00
CA ARG A 18 0.12 -6.15 11.61
C ARG A 18 1.41 -6.93 11.39
N VAL A 19 1.80 -7.79 12.34
CA VAL A 19 3.01 -8.62 12.26
C VAL A 19 2.97 -9.54 11.04
N VAL A 20 1.82 -10.13 10.75
CA VAL A 20 1.64 -10.97 9.56
C VAL A 20 1.78 -10.16 8.27
N ALA A 21 1.32 -8.91 8.26
CA ALA A 21 1.46 -8.03 7.12
C ALA A 21 2.89 -7.48 6.94
N GLU A 22 3.79 -7.61 7.94
CA GLU A 22 5.17 -7.11 7.83
C GLU A 22 5.99 -7.88 6.80
N GLU A 23 5.84 -9.20 6.73
CA GLU A 23 6.54 -10.03 5.75
C GLU A 23 6.17 -9.68 4.30
N PRO A 24 4.89 -9.67 3.89
CA PRO A 24 4.51 -9.25 2.54
C PRO A 24 4.80 -7.77 2.29
N ALA A 25 4.71 -6.89 3.30
CA ALA A 25 5.08 -5.48 3.13
C ALA A 25 6.59 -5.31 2.88
N ALA A 26 7.44 -6.10 3.53
CA ALA A 26 8.88 -6.09 3.29
C ALA A 26 9.24 -6.62 1.89
N ALA A 27 8.55 -7.66 1.43
CA ALA A 27 8.69 -8.19 0.07
C ALA A 27 8.28 -7.14 -0.98
N VAL A 28 7.11 -6.51 -0.79
CA VAL A 28 6.62 -5.41 -1.64
C VAL A 28 7.63 -4.27 -1.68
N ARG A 29 8.10 -3.79 -0.51
CA ARG A 29 9.09 -2.70 -0.43
C ARG A 29 10.34 -3.01 -1.26
N THR A 30 10.85 -4.23 -1.15
CA THR A 30 12.05 -4.67 -1.88
C THR A 30 11.81 -4.69 -3.39
N GLY A 31 10.65 -5.17 -3.85
CA GLY A 31 10.28 -5.17 -5.26
C GLY A 31 10.11 -3.75 -5.82
N LEU A 32 9.41 -2.88 -5.08
CA LEU A 32 9.20 -1.49 -5.48
C LEU A 32 10.49 -0.67 -5.50
N GLU A 33 11.40 -0.90 -4.55
CA GLU A 33 12.72 -0.26 -4.55
C GLU A 33 13.56 -0.67 -5.77
N THR A 34 13.43 -1.93 -6.20
CA THR A 34 14.06 -2.42 -7.43
C THR A 34 13.49 -1.71 -8.65
N LEU A 35 12.16 -1.63 -8.79
CA LEU A 35 11.51 -0.92 -9.90
C LEU A 35 11.93 0.55 -9.97
N ARG A 36 11.92 1.23 -8.82
CA ARG A 36 12.38 2.61 -8.67
C ARG A 36 13.82 2.78 -9.15
N THR A 37 14.72 1.88 -8.74
CA THR A 37 16.15 1.97 -9.07
C THR A 37 16.43 1.62 -10.54
N SER A 38 15.64 0.72 -11.13
CA SER A 38 15.72 0.37 -12.54
C SER A 38 15.10 1.42 -13.46
N GLY A 39 14.22 2.29 -12.94
CA GLY A 39 13.50 3.28 -13.73
C GLY A 39 12.34 2.72 -14.56
N ASP A 40 11.94 1.47 -14.30
CA ASP A 40 10.88 0.74 -15.01
C ASP A 40 9.54 0.84 -14.25
N LEU A 41 9.29 2.00 -13.65
CA LEU A 41 8.09 2.20 -12.84
C LEU A 41 6.86 2.28 -13.75
N SER A 42 5.90 1.40 -13.52
CA SER A 42 4.60 1.40 -14.20
C SER A 42 3.55 0.75 -13.31
N VAL A 43 2.29 1.07 -13.56
CA VAL A 43 1.14 0.47 -12.85
C VAL A 43 1.20 -1.06 -12.90
N ASN A 44 1.41 -1.63 -14.10
CA ASN A 44 1.54 -3.07 -14.28
C ASN A 44 2.71 -3.66 -13.46
N ALA A 45 3.85 -2.98 -13.44
CA ALA A 45 5.04 -3.46 -12.73
C ALA A 45 4.80 -3.48 -11.20
N VAL A 46 4.08 -2.49 -10.68
CA VAL A 46 3.64 -2.48 -9.28
C VAL A 46 2.70 -3.66 -9.01
N GLU A 47 1.73 -3.91 -9.89
CA GLU A 47 0.82 -5.06 -9.74
C GLU A 47 1.57 -6.40 -9.72
N GLU A 48 2.60 -6.57 -10.56
CA GLU A 48 3.43 -7.77 -10.56
C GLU A 48 4.23 -7.94 -9.26
N VAL A 49 4.74 -6.85 -8.67
CA VAL A 49 5.41 -6.89 -7.36
C VAL A 49 4.47 -7.37 -6.26
N PHE A 50 3.23 -6.89 -6.24
CA PHE A 50 2.23 -7.32 -5.27
C PHE A 50 1.82 -8.78 -5.47
N ALA A 51 1.63 -9.21 -6.72
CA ALA A 51 1.34 -10.60 -7.04
C ALA A 51 2.49 -11.54 -6.61
N ALA A 52 3.75 -11.14 -6.82
CA ALA A 52 4.92 -11.88 -6.37
C ALA A 52 5.02 -11.98 -4.83
N ALA A 53 4.50 -10.99 -4.11
CA ALA A 53 4.37 -11.00 -2.66
C ALA A 53 3.15 -11.81 -2.16
N GLY A 54 2.40 -12.47 -3.05
CA GLY A 54 1.22 -13.26 -2.71
C GLY A 54 -0.03 -12.42 -2.38
N LEU A 55 0.00 -11.12 -2.69
CA LEU A 55 -1.13 -10.22 -2.48
C LEU A 55 -1.98 -10.16 -3.77
N ALA A 56 -3.30 -10.27 -3.60
CA ALA A 56 -4.25 -10.19 -4.70
C ALA A 56 -5.16 -8.96 -4.55
N GLY A 57 -5.71 -8.48 -5.67
CA GLY A 57 -6.63 -7.33 -5.66
C GLY A 57 -5.97 -6.03 -5.22
N VAL A 58 -4.68 -5.86 -5.55
CA VAL A 58 -4.02 -4.57 -5.36
C VAL A 58 -4.74 -3.51 -6.20
N GLN A 59 -4.98 -2.36 -5.59
CA GLN A 59 -5.45 -1.17 -6.27
C GLN A 59 -4.25 -0.28 -6.52
N THR A 60 -4.10 0.17 -7.75
CA THR A 60 -3.02 1.04 -8.19
C THR A 60 -3.62 2.30 -8.83
N LEU A 61 -2.96 3.44 -8.64
CA LEU A 61 -3.37 4.72 -9.19
C LEU A 61 -2.14 5.55 -9.54
N GLY A 62 -2.12 6.13 -10.73
CA GLY A 62 -1.03 6.98 -11.20
C GLY A 62 -0.38 6.43 -12.46
N ASP A 63 0.88 6.82 -12.68
CA ASP A 63 1.62 6.61 -13.92
C ASP A 63 3.12 6.41 -13.63
N GLU A 64 3.94 6.36 -14.68
CA GLU A 64 5.42 6.20 -14.62
C GLU A 64 6.16 7.22 -13.72
N ARG A 65 5.51 8.31 -13.32
CA ARG A 65 6.07 9.32 -12.41
C ARG A 65 5.90 8.96 -10.94
N ALA A 66 4.73 8.44 -10.61
CA ALA A 66 4.33 8.08 -9.26
C ALA A 66 3.13 7.13 -9.34
N VAL A 67 3.22 6.02 -8.61
CA VAL A 67 2.15 5.03 -8.50
C VAL A 67 1.81 4.88 -7.03
N ALA A 68 0.61 5.32 -6.67
CA ALA A 68 -0.01 5.02 -5.40
C ALA A 68 -0.61 3.61 -5.45
N PHE A 69 -0.55 2.89 -4.33
CA PHE A 69 -1.01 1.51 -4.26
C PHE A 69 -1.67 1.19 -2.92
N GLY A 70 -2.55 0.19 -2.92
CA GLY A 70 -3.21 -0.33 -1.73
C GLY A 70 -3.73 -1.74 -1.94
N ALA A 71 -3.28 -2.70 -1.14
CA ALA A 71 -3.73 -4.09 -1.18
C ALA A 71 -4.16 -4.57 0.20
N ALA A 72 -5.14 -5.48 0.24
CA ALA A 72 -5.57 -6.12 1.47
C ALA A 72 -4.52 -7.16 1.92
N ALA A 73 -4.15 -7.13 3.19
CA ALA A 73 -3.27 -8.14 3.79
C ALA A 73 -4.06 -9.42 4.12
N PRO A 74 -3.42 -10.60 4.08
CA PRO A 74 -4.09 -11.89 4.21
C PRO A 74 -4.82 -12.11 5.53
N GLU A 75 -4.29 -11.60 6.65
CA GLU A 75 -4.91 -11.72 7.99
C GLU A 75 -5.57 -10.42 8.45
N GLY A 76 -5.92 -9.55 7.49
CA GLY A 76 -6.61 -8.28 7.72
C GLY A 76 -5.67 -7.08 7.70
N GLY A 77 -6.26 -5.91 7.45
CA GLY A 77 -5.53 -4.67 7.22
C GLY A 77 -5.16 -4.45 5.75
N CYS A 78 -4.36 -3.42 5.53
CA CYS A 78 -4.03 -2.87 4.23
C CYS A 78 -2.55 -2.50 4.19
N ILE A 79 -1.89 -2.92 3.13
CA ILE A 79 -0.55 -2.47 2.76
C ILE A 79 -0.75 -1.40 1.70
N PHE A 80 -0.30 -0.18 1.98
CA PHE A 80 -0.55 0.97 1.10
C PHE A 80 0.66 1.89 1.09
N GLY A 81 0.69 2.78 0.10
CA GLY A 81 1.74 3.78 -0.02
C GLY A 81 1.85 4.32 -1.43
N GLU A 82 3.01 4.89 -1.72
CA GLU A 82 3.36 5.45 -3.02
C GLU A 82 4.82 5.12 -3.35
N VAL A 83 5.05 4.80 -4.62
CA VAL A 83 6.38 4.70 -5.20
C VAL A 83 6.53 5.72 -6.33
N SER A 84 7.63 6.44 -6.33
CA SER A 84 8.06 7.36 -7.37
C SER A 84 9.59 7.28 -7.51
N ALA A 85 10.16 7.96 -8.50
CA ALA A 85 11.62 7.95 -8.71
C ALA A 85 12.40 8.42 -7.46
N ASP A 86 11.84 9.37 -6.72
CA ASP A 86 12.51 9.99 -5.57
C ASP A 86 12.10 9.35 -4.24
N THR A 87 10.84 8.89 -4.13
CA THR A 87 10.24 8.48 -2.85
C THR A 87 9.67 7.07 -2.94
N LEU A 88 9.87 6.29 -1.87
CA LEU A 88 9.16 5.02 -1.65
C LEU A 88 8.59 5.04 -0.23
N THR A 89 7.28 4.90 -0.14
CA THR A 89 6.56 4.77 1.12
C THR A 89 5.76 3.48 1.11
N VAL A 90 5.90 2.67 2.14
CA VAL A 90 5.14 1.44 2.35
C VAL A 90 4.72 1.42 3.80
N GLU A 91 3.43 1.42 4.04
CA GLU A 91 2.83 1.47 5.36
C GLU A 91 1.79 0.36 5.51
N ILE A 92 1.59 -0.08 6.75
CA ILE A 92 0.61 -1.10 7.13
C ILE A 92 -0.37 -0.43 8.07
N GLY A 93 -1.67 -0.58 7.79
CA GLY A 93 -2.73 -0.04 8.65
C GLY A 93 -4.05 -0.76 8.41
N GLY A 94 -5.08 -0.40 9.16
CA GLY A 94 -6.42 -0.96 8.92
C GLY A 94 -7.04 -0.54 7.59
N VAL A 95 -8.19 -1.12 7.29
CA VAL A 95 -9.04 -0.64 6.19
C VAL A 95 -9.46 0.80 6.46
N ILE A 96 -9.60 1.57 5.38
CA ILE A 96 -10.20 2.90 5.47
C ILE A 96 -11.70 2.70 5.68
N MET A 97 -12.39 3.63 6.35
CA MET A 97 -13.84 3.52 6.61
C MET A 97 -14.70 3.38 5.34
N ASP A 98 -14.15 3.69 4.16
CA ASP A 98 -14.77 3.49 2.84
C ASP A 98 -14.73 2.02 2.37
N GLY A 99 -14.06 1.12 3.10
CA GLY A 99 -13.95 -0.31 2.80
C GLY A 99 -12.79 -0.68 1.88
N GLY A 100 -11.96 0.29 1.46
CA GLY A 100 -10.79 0.10 0.62
C GLY A 100 -9.45 0.28 1.34
N CYS A 101 -8.36 -0.14 0.69
CA CYS A 101 -6.98 0.08 1.14
C CYS A 101 -6.34 1.35 0.58
N LEU A 102 -6.83 1.80 -0.57
CA LEU A 102 -6.48 3.07 -1.20
C LEU A 102 -7.67 4.04 -1.01
N PRO A 103 -7.45 5.29 -0.56
CA PRO A 103 -8.54 6.25 -0.48
C PRO A 103 -9.08 6.50 -1.89
N ALA A 104 -10.39 6.35 -2.08
CA ALA A 104 -11.03 6.76 -3.31
C ALA A 104 -10.70 8.25 -3.54
N ILE A 105 -9.96 8.56 -4.60
CA ILE A 105 -9.86 9.94 -5.06
C ILE A 105 -11.23 10.26 -5.63
N GLY A 106 -12.02 11.01 -4.85
CA GLY A 106 -13.36 11.45 -5.23
C GLY A 106 -13.34 12.00 -6.66
N HIS A 107 -14.25 11.46 -7.46
CA HIS A 107 -14.40 11.75 -8.88
C HIS A 107 -15.07 13.10 -9.12
#